data_AF-U1PGN5-F1
#
_entry.id   AF-U1PGN5-F1
#
_cell.length_a   1.000
_cell.length_b   1.000
_cell.length_c   1.000
_cell.angle_alpha   90.00
_cell.angle_beta   90.00
_cell.angle_gamma   90.00
#
_symmetry.space_group_name_H-M   'P 1'
#
loop_
_entity.id
_entity.type
_entity.pdbx_description
1 polymer ?
#
loop_
_entity_poly.entity_id
_entity_poly.type
_entity_poly.pdbx_seq_one_letter_code
_entity_poly.pdbx_strand_id
1 'polypeptide(L)'
;AEISFNERLLLNGYARYYDSSFSQQKAYQTAEMTARHETAGVWDYTSRTTNTTTISTSTATTTEDGSGDIIIEDIHADAEGNDNQNLNGEYVIFENTGDEAVDLTGWTVSDEAIHEYAFPAEFKLRPGESVTLYTGDGTDTNNELYWREDGAVWNNAGDTVTVKNDSGDTIDTYTY
;
A
#
# COMPACT_ATOMS: atom_id res chain seq x y z
N ALA A 1 -22.31 22.96 -26.89
CA ALA A 1 -21.80 22.01 -25.88
C ALA A 1 -22.18 22.57 -24.52
N GLU A 2 -22.72 21.75 -23.61
CA GLU A 2 -22.97 22.23 -22.25
C GLU A 2 -21.64 22.42 -21.52
N ILE A 3 -21.48 23.60 -20.94
CA ILE A 3 -20.32 24.00 -20.15
C ILE A 3 -20.51 23.40 -18.75
N SER A 4 -19.50 22.69 -18.24
CA SER A 4 -19.60 22.03 -16.93
C SER A 4 -19.81 23.04 -15.80
N PHE A 5 -20.38 22.61 -14.68
CA PHE A 5 -20.55 23.45 -13.50
C PHE A 5 -19.22 24.07 -13.03
N ASN A 6 -18.13 23.28 -13.01
CA ASN A 6 -16.81 23.74 -12.59
C ASN A 6 -16.23 24.80 -13.53
N GLU A 7 -16.42 24.63 -14.84
CA GLU A 7 -16.01 25.61 -15.85
C GLU A 7 -16.81 26.92 -15.71
N ARG A 8 -18.09 26.86 -15.32
CA ARG A 8 -18.87 28.05 -14.95
C ARG A 8 -18.33 28.76 -13.72
N LEU A 9 -17.78 28.05 -12.73
CA LEU A 9 -17.18 28.68 -11.55
C LEU A 9 -15.91 29.49 -11.93
N LEU A 10 -15.10 28.96 -12.85
CA LEU A 10 -13.93 29.67 -13.38
C LEU A 10 -14.34 30.89 -14.22
N LEU A 11 -15.29 30.74 -15.14
CA LEU A 11 -15.75 31.82 -16.01
C LEU A 11 -16.39 32.99 -15.25
N ASN A 12 -17.07 32.71 -14.14
CA ASN A 12 -17.73 33.74 -13.33
C ASN A 12 -16.85 34.26 -12.18
N GLY A 13 -15.58 33.84 -12.09
CA GLY A 13 -14.64 34.31 -11.07
C GLY A 13 -14.95 33.84 -9.64
N TYR A 14 -15.73 32.76 -9.50
CA TYR A 14 -16.04 32.13 -8.20
C TYR A 14 -15.00 31.08 -7.80
N ALA A 15 -14.12 30.69 -8.72
CA ALA A 15 -12.99 29.80 -8.47
C ALA A 15 -11.73 30.36 -9.13
N ARG A 16 -10.57 29.94 -8.60
CA ARG A 16 -9.26 30.22 -9.18
C ARG A 16 -8.71 28.93 -9.78
N TYR A 17 -8.17 29.01 -10.99
CA TYR A 17 -7.35 27.94 -11.53
C TYR A 17 -6.07 27.85 -10.69
N TYR A 18 -5.85 26.68 -10.08
CA TYR A 18 -4.60 26.37 -9.40
C TYR A 18 -3.73 25.58 -10.38
N ASP A 19 -2.60 26.17 -10.74
CA ASP A 19 -1.51 25.44 -11.38
C ASP A 19 -0.78 24.69 -10.27
N SER A 20 -1.24 23.48 -9.96
CA SER A 20 -0.58 22.62 -8.99
C SER A 20 0.31 21.63 -9.73
N SER A 21 1.61 21.91 -9.80
CA SER A 21 2.58 20.83 -9.60
C SER A 21 2.70 20.69 -8.09
N PHE A 22 2.03 19.69 -7.51
CA PHE A 22 2.20 19.39 -6.08
C PHE A 22 3.61 18.80 -5.89
N SER A 23 4.64 19.64 -6.01
CA SER A 23 6.05 19.25 -5.98
C SER A 23 6.48 18.59 -4.67
N GLN A 24 5.65 18.71 -3.62
CA GLN A 24 5.86 18.05 -2.35
C GLN A 24 5.00 16.78 -2.18
N GLN A 25 4.31 16.29 -3.22
CA GLN A 25 3.47 15.09 -3.16
C GLN A 25 4.18 13.92 -2.49
N LYS A 26 5.38 13.58 -3.00
CA LYS A 26 6.22 12.53 -2.43
C LYS A 26 6.54 12.77 -0.95
N ALA A 27 6.88 14.00 -0.56
CA ALA A 27 7.19 14.32 0.83
C ALA A 27 5.99 14.20 1.77
N TYR A 28 4.78 14.50 1.29
CA TYR A 28 3.55 14.37 2.08
C TYR A 28 3.09 12.91 2.14
N GLN A 29 3.22 12.14 1.05
CA GLN A 29 2.99 10.69 1.04
C GLN A 29 3.93 9.98 2.01
N THR A 30 5.25 10.26 1.94
CA THR A 30 6.21 9.71 2.91
C THR A 30 5.85 10.08 4.35
N ALA A 31 5.46 11.33 4.61
CA ALA A 31 5.05 11.75 5.95
C ALA A 31 3.78 11.02 6.43
N GLU A 32 2.83 10.77 5.55
CA GLU A 32 1.63 9.98 5.85
C GLU A 32 1.95 8.52 6.12
N MET A 33 2.76 7.87 5.27
CA MET A 33 3.21 6.49 5.47
C MET A 33 3.98 6.34 6.78
N THR A 34 4.91 7.25 7.10
CA THR A 34 5.60 7.27 8.39
C THR A 34 4.59 7.39 9.54
N ALA A 35 3.58 8.24 9.41
CA ALA A 35 2.55 8.38 10.44
C ALA A 35 1.66 7.13 10.56
N ARG A 36 1.41 6.40 9.47
CA ARG A 36 0.70 5.10 9.49
C ARG A 36 1.55 4.04 10.18
N HIS A 37 2.81 3.89 9.78
CA HIS A 37 3.77 2.95 10.36
C HIS A 37 3.97 3.18 11.87
N GLU A 38 4.20 4.42 12.28
CA GLU A 38 4.34 4.78 13.70
C GLU A 38 3.01 4.78 14.45
N THR A 39 1.88 4.47 13.80
CA THR A 39 0.51 4.60 14.34
C THR A 39 0.26 5.97 14.97
N ALA A 40 0.81 7.04 14.40
CA ALA A 40 0.79 8.36 14.97
C ALA A 40 -0.57 9.07 14.78
N GLY A 41 -1.12 9.62 15.87
CA GLY A 41 -2.27 10.53 15.80
C GLY A 41 -3.57 9.83 15.37
N VAL A 42 -4.09 10.14 14.18
CA VAL A 42 -5.33 9.54 13.66
C VAL A 42 -5.19 8.06 13.35
N TRP A 43 -3.96 7.57 13.22
CA TRP A 43 -3.64 6.18 12.91
C TRP A 43 -3.61 5.26 14.14
N ASP A 44 -3.68 5.79 15.37
CA ASP A 44 -3.82 5.02 16.63
C ASP A 44 -5.28 4.69 17.00
N TYR A 45 -6.24 4.88 16.08
CA TYR A 45 -7.67 4.86 16.45
C TYR A 45 -8.18 3.46 16.88
N THR A 46 -7.47 2.38 16.55
CA THR A 46 -7.90 1.00 16.84
C THR A 46 -7.44 0.48 18.20
N SER A 47 -6.45 1.09 18.85
CA SER A 47 -5.86 0.60 20.10
C SER A 47 -6.65 0.93 21.37
N ARG A 48 -7.65 1.83 21.29
CA ARG A 48 -8.27 2.43 22.49
C ARG A 48 -9.73 2.07 22.74
N THR A 49 -10.15 0.84 22.40
CA THR A 49 -11.47 0.32 22.81
C THR A 49 -11.38 -1.04 23.49
N THR A 50 -10.59 -1.18 24.57
CA THR A 50 -10.74 -2.30 25.54
C THR A 50 -9.97 -2.10 26.86
N ASN A 51 -9.82 -0.87 27.38
CA ASN A 51 -9.41 -0.71 28.80
C ASN A 51 -10.60 -0.93 29.74
N THR A 52 -11.06 -2.18 29.85
CA THR A 52 -11.76 -2.68 31.04
C THR A 52 -10.91 -3.75 31.69
N THR A 53 -10.22 -3.33 32.74
CA THR A 53 -9.49 -4.12 33.73
C THR A 53 -10.16 -5.46 34.05
N THR A 54 -9.56 -6.58 33.62
CA THR A 54 -9.58 -7.84 34.36
C THR A 54 -8.33 -8.64 34.02
N ILE A 55 -7.47 -8.81 35.01
CA ILE A 55 -6.39 -9.80 35.01
C ILE A 55 -7.05 -11.18 34.87
N SER A 56 -6.72 -11.92 33.83
CA SER A 56 -6.97 -13.35 33.73
C SER A 56 -5.91 -13.99 32.85
N THR A 57 -5.06 -14.79 33.49
CA THR A 57 -4.21 -15.80 32.86
C THR A 57 -5.09 -16.71 32.03
N SER A 58 -4.97 -16.62 30.70
CA SER A 58 -5.46 -17.65 29.79
C SER A 58 -4.52 -17.74 28.62
N THR A 59 -3.89 -18.91 28.48
CA THR A 59 -3.38 -19.42 27.22
C THR A 59 -4.56 -19.49 26.25
N ALA A 60 -4.75 -18.43 25.48
CA ALA A 60 -5.58 -18.42 24.29
C ALA A 60 -4.62 -18.46 23.11
N THR A 61 -4.39 -19.66 22.59
CA THR A 61 -3.99 -19.82 21.19
C THR A 61 -5.20 -19.44 20.37
N THR A 62 -5.39 -18.15 20.18
CA THR A 62 -6.11 -17.63 19.02
C THR A 62 -5.03 -17.58 17.96
N THR A 63 -5.10 -18.46 16.97
CA THR A 63 -4.51 -18.18 15.67
C THR A 63 -5.32 -17.01 15.10
N GLU A 64 -5.07 -15.80 15.61
CA GLU A 64 -5.21 -14.63 14.77
C GLU A 64 -4.11 -14.85 13.73
N ASP A 65 -4.56 -15.28 12.56
CA ASP A 65 -3.76 -15.17 11.36
C ASP A 65 -3.14 -13.78 11.41
N GLY A 66 -1.80 -13.70 11.48
CA GLY A 66 -1.04 -12.43 11.56
C GLY A 66 -1.22 -11.56 10.30
N SER A 67 -2.32 -11.76 9.59
CA SER A 67 -2.64 -11.05 8.39
C SER A 67 -2.94 -9.59 8.65
N GLY A 68 -3.44 -9.21 9.83
CA GLY A 68 -3.56 -7.81 10.24
C GLY A 68 -2.23 -7.07 10.45
N ASP A 69 -1.09 -7.76 10.37
CA ASP A 69 0.23 -7.20 10.66
C ASP A 69 1.00 -6.77 9.41
N ILE A 70 0.50 -7.15 8.22
CA ILE A 70 1.10 -6.76 6.94
C ILE A 70 0.56 -5.40 6.50
N ILE A 71 1.46 -4.43 6.36
CA ILE A 71 1.11 -3.09 5.89
C ILE A 71 1.78 -2.78 4.54
N ILE A 72 1.18 -1.87 3.79
CA ILE A 72 1.84 -1.17 2.68
C ILE A 72 2.68 -0.04 3.29
N GLU A 73 3.99 -0.27 3.36
CA GLU A 73 4.95 0.64 3.98
C GLU A 73 5.33 1.79 3.05
N ASP A 74 5.59 1.51 1.77
CA ASP A 74 5.92 2.52 0.77
C ASP A 74 5.42 2.11 -0.62
N ILE A 75 5.17 3.09 -1.48
CA ILE A 75 4.94 2.89 -2.91
C ILE A 75 5.72 3.94 -3.69
N HIS A 76 6.47 3.46 -4.67
CA HIS A 76 7.13 4.27 -5.66
C HIS A 76 6.48 4.07 -7.02
N ALA A 77 5.49 4.91 -7.34
CA ALA A 77 4.78 4.85 -8.62
C ALA A 77 5.54 5.57 -9.75
N ASP A 78 6.13 6.72 -9.44
CA ASP A 78 6.78 7.56 -10.46
C ASP A 78 8.24 7.12 -10.70
N ALA A 79 8.43 6.19 -11.63
CA ALA A 79 9.75 5.74 -12.05
C ALA A 79 10.55 6.89 -12.70
N GLU A 80 11.88 6.84 -12.60
CA GLU A 80 12.70 7.82 -13.31
C GLU A 80 12.55 7.65 -14.83
N GLY A 81 12.09 8.71 -15.49
CA GLY A 81 12.01 8.77 -16.95
C GLY A 81 10.65 8.33 -17.47
N ASN A 82 10.61 7.26 -18.26
CA ASN A 82 9.38 6.68 -18.78
C ASN A 82 9.18 5.33 -18.09
N ASP A 83 8.09 5.21 -17.34
CA ASP A 83 7.79 4.07 -16.48
C ASP A 83 7.72 2.76 -17.27
N ASN A 84 7.13 2.80 -18.48
CA ASN A 84 7.06 1.65 -19.39
C ASN A 84 8.44 1.19 -19.92
N GLN A 85 9.51 1.94 -19.65
CA GLN A 85 10.89 1.58 -19.98
C GLN A 85 11.74 1.33 -18.72
N ASN A 86 11.19 1.59 -17.54
CA ASN A 86 11.86 1.48 -16.25
C ASN A 86 10.91 0.89 -15.19
N LEU A 87 10.39 -0.30 -15.48
CA LEU A 87 9.40 -0.97 -14.63
C LEU A 87 9.93 -1.35 -13.24
N ASN A 88 11.24 -1.52 -13.06
CA ASN A 88 11.82 -1.72 -11.73
C ASN A 88 11.96 -0.40 -10.96
N GLY A 89 11.71 0.74 -11.61
CA GLY A 89 11.50 2.03 -10.95
C GLY A 89 10.10 2.15 -10.34
N GLU A 90 9.21 1.21 -10.60
CA GLU A 90 7.89 1.07 -9.99
C GLU A 90 7.91 -0.07 -8.97
N TYR A 91 7.56 0.19 -7.72
CA TYR A 91 7.54 -0.83 -6.68
C TYR A 91 6.64 -0.51 -5.49
N VAL A 92 6.27 -1.55 -4.75
CA VAL A 92 5.59 -1.46 -3.44
C VAL A 92 6.42 -2.19 -2.40
N ILE A 93 6.55 -1.59 -1.22
CA ILE A 93 7.20 -2.20 -0.06
C ILE A 93 6.13 -2.62 0.94
N PHE A 94 6.17 -3.89 1.35
CA PHE A 94 5.34 -4.42 2.40
C PHE A 94 6.19 -4.71 3.63
N GLU A 95 5.65 -4.48 4.82
CA GLU A 95 6.29 -4.80 6.09
C GLU A 95 5.37 -5.64 6.97
N ASN A 96 5.95 -6.63 7.64
CA ASN A 96 5.29 -7.31 8.76
C ASN A 96 5.60 -6.58 10.06
N THR A 97 4.65 -5.79 10.55
CA THR A 97 4.74 -5.03 11.80
C THR A 97 4.38 -5.83 13.05
N GLY A 98 3.98 -7.08 12.87
CA GLY A 98 3.55 -7.99 13.93
C GLY A 98 4.70 -8.68 14.63
N ASP A 99 4.34 -9.49 15.63
CA ASP A 99 5.30 -10.25 16.44
C ASP A 99 5.50 -11.70 15.96
N GLU A 100 4.75 -12.14 14.94
CA GLU A 100 4.83 -13.48 14.36
C GLU A 100 5.13 -13.48 12.85
N ALA A 101 5.68 -14.57 12.33
CA ALA A 101 5.93 -14.69 10.90
C ALA A 101 4.63 -14.99 10.14
N VAL A 102 4.39 -14.26 9.06
CA VAL A 102 3.18 -14.38 8.23
C VAL A 102 3.51 -15.17 6.97
N ASP A 103 2.67 -16.15 6.64
CA ASP A 103 2.74 -16.89 5.39
C ASP A 103 1.87 -16.19 4.34
N LEU A 104 2.51 -15.61 3.32
CA LEU A 104 1.82 -14.87 2.27
C LEU A 104 1.44 -15.77 1.09
N THR A 105 1.55 -17.09 1.23
CA THR A 105 1.17 -18.03 0.16
C THR A 105 -0.27 -17.79 -0.27
N GLY A 106 -0.48 -17.49 -1.56
CA GLY A 106 -1.81 -17.30 -2.13
C GLY A 106 -2.44 -15.92 -1.85
N TRP A 107 -1.74 -15.04 -1.13
CA TRP A 107 -2.12 -13.64 -1.02
C TRP A 107 -1.97 -12.91 -2.34
N THR A 108 -2.70 -11.81 -2.50
CA THR A 108 -2.63 -10.99 -3.71
C THR A 108 -2.40 -9.51 -3.42
N VAL A 109 -1.80 -8.85 -4.41
CA VAL A 109 -1.67 -7.39 -4.50
C VAL A 109 -2.34 -6.96 -5.80
N SER A 110 -3.21 -5.95 -5.75
CA SER A 110 -3.85 -5.40 -6.94
C SER A 110 -3.81 -3.88 -6.98
N ASP A 111 -3.86 -3.32 -8.19
CA ASP A 111 -4.15 -1.91 -8.44
C ASP A 111 -5.67 -1.63 -8.43
N GLU A 112 -6.08 -0.38 -8.71
CA GLU A 112 -7.51 -0.05 -8.89
C GLU A 112 -8.09 -0.65 -10.18
N ALA A 113 -7.26 -0.97 -11.17
CA ALA A 113 -7.70 -1.50 -12.46
C ALA A 113 -7.81 -3.03 -12.49
N ILE A 114 -6.93 -3.71 -13.23
CA ILE A 114 -7.03 -5.14 -13.54
C ILE A 114 -5.74 -5.92 -13.26
N HIS A 115 -4.69 -5.27 -12.77
CA HIS A 115 -3.42 -5.92 -12.48
C HIS A 115 -3.52 -6.59 -11.11
N GLU A 116 -3.21 -7.90 -11.07
CA GLU A 116 -3.13 -8.67 -9.83
C GLU A 116 -1.85 -9.51 -9.79
N TYR A 117 -1.10 -9.37 -8.71
CA TYR A 117 0.06 -10.18 -8.35
C TYR A 117 -0.36 -11.22 -7.32
N ALA A 118 0.13 -12.45 -7.45
CA ALA A 118 0.00 -13.47 -6.41
C ALA A 118 1.38 -13.76 -5.81
N PHE A 119 1.47 -13.71 -4.48
CA PHE A 119 2.68 -14.08 -3.76
C PHE A 119 3.04 -15.56 -4.02
N PRO A 120 4.35 -15.88 -4.15
CA PRO A 120 4.78 -17.24 -4.45
C PRO A 120 4.48 -18.19 -3.29
N ALA A 121 4.38 -19.48 -3.61
CA ALA A 121 4.20 -20.50 -2.60
C ALA A 121 5.37 -20.53 -1.60
N GLU A 122 5.04 -20.79 -0.34
CA GLU A 122 5.99 -20.88 0.78
C GLU A 122 6.71 -19.55 1.09
N PHE A 123 6.20 -18.42 0.59
CA PHE A 123 6.74 -17.12 0.91
C PHE A 123 6.32 -16.68 2.32
N LYS A 124 7.31 -16.39 3.17
CA LYS A 124 7.08 -16.01 4.57
C LYS A 124 7.84 -14.74 4.90
N LEU A 125 7.14 -13.80 5.53
CA LEU A 125 7.72 -12.55 6.01
C LEU A 125 7.79 -12.58 7.54
N ARG A 126 9.00 -12.50 8.10
CA ARG A 126 9.20 -12.54 9.55
C ARG A 126 8.84 -11.20 10.20
N PRO A 127 8.66 -11.17 11.54
CA PRO A 127 8.49 -9.92 12.29
C PRO A 127 9.56 -8.88 11.95
N GLY A 128 9.12 -7.67 11.60
CA GLY A 128 9.96 -6.53 11.23
C GLY A 128 10.75 -6.70 9.93
N GLU A 129 10.46 -7.74 9.12
CA GLU A 129 11.03 -7.86 7.78
C GLU A 129 10.13 -7.16 6.75
N SER A 130 10.77 -6.67 5.70
CA SER A 130 10.09 -6.07 4.55
C SER A 130 10.41 -6.83 3.26
N VAL A 131 9.46 -6.82 2.33
CA VAL A 131 9.64 -7.30 0.96
C VAL A 131 9.25 -6.22 -0.02
N THR A 132 10.08 -6.02 -1.05
CA THR A 132 9.80 -5.10 -2.16
C THR A 132 9.26 -5.89 -3.35
N LEU A 133 8.10 -5.53 -3.86
CA LEU A 133 7.55 -6.02 -5.12
C LEU A 133 7.82 -5.00 -6.22
N TYR A 134 8.75 -5.32 -7.13
CA TYR A 134 9.03 -4.55 -8.33
C TYR A 134 8.09 -4.94 -9.47
N THR A 135 7.63 -3.96 -10.24
CA THR A 135 6.73 -4.21 -11.39
C THR A 135 7.41 -4.99 -12.52
N GLY A 136 8.70 -4.72 -12.76
CA GLY A 136 9.44 -5.33 -13.87
C GLY A 136 10.04 -6.71 -13.58
N ASP A 137 11.15 -7.00 -14.25
CA ASP A 137 11.83 -8.30 -14.23
C ASP A 137 12.96 -8.39 -13.21
N GLY A 138 13.15 -9.60 -12.69
CA GLY A 138 14.28 -9.95 -11.84
C GLY A 138 14.22 -11.38 -11.34
N THR A 139 15.07 -11.68 -10.35
CA THR A 139 15.12 -12.99 -9.69
C THR A 139 14.59 -12.83 -8.28
N ASP A 140 13.52 -13.57 -7.97
CA ASP A 140 12.88 -13.51 -6.67
C ASP A 140 13.85 -13.97 -5.56
N THR A 141 13.83 -13.26 -4.45
CA THR A 141 14.55 -13.54 -3.21
C THR A 141 13.57 -13.47 -2.03
N ASN A 142 14.07 -13.57 -0.81
CA ASN A 142 13.21 -13.46 0.38
C ASN A 142 12.73 -12.03 0.65
N ASN A 143 13.34 -11.01 0.03
CA ASN A 143 13.04 -9.60 0.26
C ASN A 143 12.83 -8.78 -1.02
N GLU A 144 12.96 -9.40 -2.19
CA GLU A 144 12.69 -8.79 -3.48
C GLU A 144 11.89 -9.76 -4.34
N LEU A 145 10.75 -9.29 -4.83
CA LEU A 145 9.84 -10.01 -5.72
C LEU A 145 9.67 -9.21 -7.00
N TYR A 146 9.42 -9.91 -8.11
CA TYR A 146 9.30 -9.31 -9.43
C TYR A 146 8.00 -9.76 -10.10
N TRP A 147 7.13 -8.80 -10.41
CA TRP A 147 5.83 -9.04 -11.02
C TRP A 147 5.96 -9.52 -12.46
N ARG A 148 6.97 -9.02 -13.20
CA ARG A 148 7.23 -9.35 -14.62
C ARG A 148 6.10 -8.89 -15.53
N GLU A 149 5.55 -7.72 -15.25
CA GLU A 149 4.60 -7.06 -16.14
C GLU A 149 5.33 -6.49 -17.37
N ASP A 150 4.59 -6.33 -18.46
CA ASP A 150 5.10 -5.74 -19.71
C ASP A 150 4.87 -4.22 -19.79
N GLY A 151 4.34 -3.61 -18.74
CA GLY A 151 3.95 -2.19 -18.69
C GLY A 151 3.81 -1.67 -17.26
N ALA A 152 3.76 -0.34 -17.16
CA ALA A 152 3.60 0.33 -15.88
C ALA A 152 2.26 -0.06 -15.23
N VAL A 153 2.28 -0.25 -13.91
CA VAL A 153 1.11 -0.70 -13.13
C VAL A 153 0.57 0.42 -12.26
N TRP A 154 1.45 1.22 -11.66
CA TRP A 154 1.09 2.21 -10.65
C TRP A 154 0.97 3.60 -11.28
N ASN A 155 -0.23 4.17 -11.28
CA ASN A 155 -0.44 5.46 -11.95
C ASN A 155 0.16 6.64 -11.16
N ASN A 156 1.04 7.43 -11.78
CA ASN A 156 1.68 8.62 -11.18
C ASN A 156 0.68 9.70 -10.74
N ALA A 157 -0.52 9.72 -11.34
CA ALA A 157 -1.58 10.67 -10.97
C ALA A 157 -2.41 10.24 -9.75
N GLY A 158 -2.13 9.06 -9.20
CA GLY A 158 -2.85 8.44 -8.09
C GLY A 158 -3.44 7.09 -8.49
N ASP A 159 -3.36 6.14 -7.57
CA ASP A 159 -3.83 4.76 -7.70
C ASP A 159 -4.16 4.20 -6.32
N THR A 160 -4.69 2.99 -6.24
CA THR A 160 -4.97 2.29 -5.00
C THR A 160 -4.34 0.91 -4.99
N VAL A 161 -3.37 0.70 -4.10
CA VAL A 161 -2.82 -0.63 -3.82
C VAL A 161 -3.72 -1.33 -2.82
N THR A 162 -4.16 -2.55 -3.15
CA THR A 162 -4.93 -3.41 -2.24
C THR A 162 -4.20 -4.72 -1.99
N VAL A 163 -3.99 -5.07 -0.71
CA VAL A 163 -3.44 -6.38 -0.31
C VAL A 163 -4.56 -7.24 0.24
N LYS A 164 -4.67 -8.48 -0.24
CA LYS A 164 -5.63 -9.47 0.24
C LYS A 164 -4.95 -10.75 0.67
N ASN A 165 -5.49 -11.38 1.71
CA ASN A 165 -5.06 -12.70 2.13
C ASN A 165 -5.58 -13.80 1.19
N ASP A 166 -5.17 -15.05 1.43
CA ASP A 166 -5.57 -16.23 0.66
C ASP A 166 -7.08 -16.52 0.67
N SER A 167 -7.78 -15.97 1.66
CA SER A 167 -9.23 -16.09 1.85
C SER A 167 -9.99 -14.96 1.14
N GLY A 168 -9.28 -13.97 0.59
CA GLY A 168 -9.82 -12.82 -0.13
C GLY A 168 -10.19 -11.63 0.76
N ASP A 169 -9.87 -11.67 2.05
CA ASP A 169 -10.07 -10.55 2.97
C ASP A 169 -9.03 -9.48 2.70
N THR A 170 -9.47 -8.22 2.62
CA THR A 170 -8.57 -7.06 2.51
C THR A 170 -7.82 -6.87 3.81
N ILE A 171 -6.50 -6.88 3.70
CA ILE A 171 -5.57 -6.69 4.80
C ILE A 171 -5.18 -5.23 4.93
N ASP A 172 -4.71 -4.63 3.84
CA ASP A 172 -4.39 -3.21 3.81
C ASP A 172 -4.76 -2.61 2.45
N THR A 173 -4.96 -1.29 2.45
CA THR A 173 -5.22 -0.51 1.25
C THR A 173 -4.57 0.85 1.37
N TYR A 174 -3.90 1.30 0.31
CA TYR A 174 -3.28 2.62 0.27
C TYR A 174 -3.56 3.33 -1.04
N THR A 175 -4.03 4.58 -0.94
CA THR A 175 -4.32 5.48 -2.07
C THR A 175 -3.46 6.72 -1.95
N TYR A 176 -2.86 7.20 -3.04
CA TYR A 176 -1.85 8.27 -3.04
C TYR A 176 -2.05 9.36 -4.10
#